data_AF-A0A3D0YJ83-F1
#
_entry.id   AF-A0A3D0YJ83-F1
#
_cell.length_a   1.000
_cell.length_b   1.000
_cell.length_c   1.000
_cell.angle_alpha   90.00
_cell.angle_beta   90.00
_cell.angle_gamma   90.00
#
_symmetry.space_group_name_H-M   'P 1'
#
loop_
_entity.id
_entity.type
_entity.pdbx_description
1 polymer ?
#
loop_
_entity_poly.entity_id
_entity_poly.type
_entity_poly.pdbx_seq_one_letter_code
_entity_poly.pdbx_strand_id
1 'polypeptide(L)' 'NFEFQLNDIGRISLRTSEPLIHDGYKRNRTTGSFILIDSMTNETVAAGMIA' A
#
# COMPACT_ATOMS: atom_id res chain seq x y z
N ASN A 1 -13.55 10.30 -11.79
CA ASN A 1 -13.55 9.42 -10.62
C ASN A 1 -12.49 8.36 -10.81
N PHE A 2 -11.38 8.46 -10.07
CA PHE A 2 -10.37 7.41 -10.04
C PHE A 2 -10.62 6.59 -8.78
N GLU A 3 -11.50 5.62 -8.89
CA GLU A 3 -11.83 4.67 -7.83
C GLU A 3 -11.27 3.30 -8.24
N PHE A 4 -10.72 2.56 -7.28
CA PHE A 4 -10.23 1.21 -7.48
C PHE A 4 -11.31 0.21 -7.07
N GLN A 5 -11.60 -0.73 -7.95
CA GLN A 5 -12.47 -1.87 -7.67
C GLN A 5 -11.64 -3.11 -7.38
N LEU A 6 -12.31 -4.18 -6.97
CA LEU A 6 -11.66 -5.46 -6.72
C LEU A 6 -10.87 -5.92 -7.97
N ASN A 7 -9.61 -6.31 -7.75
CA ASN A 7 -8.63 -6.73 -8.76
C ASN A 7 -8.02 -5.61 -9.63
N ASP A 8 -8.36 -4.34 -9.41
CA ASP A 8 -7.68 -3.25 -10.12
C ASP A 8 -6.22 -3.09 -9.64
N ILE A 9 -5.35 -2.73 -10.58
CA ILE A 9 -3.93 -2.45 -10.32
C ILE A 9 -3.60 -1.06 -10.86
N GLY A 10 -2.87 -0.28 -10.08
CA GLY A 10 -2.48 1.05 -10.47
C GLY A 10 -1.58 1.73 -9.45
N ARG A 11 -1.28 3.00 -9.72
CA ARG A 11 -0.32 3.78 -8.94
C ARG A 11 -1.04 4.87 -8.17
N ILE A 12 -0.73 4.95 -6.88
CA ILE A 12 -1.31 5.94 -5.96
C ILE A 12 -0.19 6.67 -5.20
N SER A 13 -0.55 7.73 -4.49
CA SER A 13 0.29 8.35 -3.46
C SER A 13 -0.44 8.22 -2.13
N LEU A 14 0.28 7.80 -1.08
CA LEU A 14 -0.26 7.64 0.26
C LEU A 14 0.36 8.70 1.18
N ARG A 15 -0.45 9.26 2.08
CA ARG A 15 0.00 10.09 3.20
C ARG A 15 -0.15 9.28 4.47
N THR A 16 0.89 9.25 5.28
CA THR A 16 0.90 8.57 6.59
C THR A 16 0.73 9.61 7.71
N SER A 17 0.26 9.16 8.88
CA SER A 17 0.15 10.02 10.07
C SER A 17 1.51 10.48 10.57
N GLU A 18 2.54 9.64 10.41
CA GLU A 18 3.92 9.88 10.79
C GLU A 18 4.89 9.39 9.70
N PRO A 19 6.13 9.90 9.65
CA PRO A 19 7.14 9.42 8.71
C PRO A 19 7.43 7.93 8.88
N LEU A 20 7.52 7.20 7.76
CA LEU A 20 7.91 5.80 7.74
C LEU A 20 9.28 5.64 7.10
N ILE A 21 10.12 4.78 7.68
CA ILE A 21 11.34 4.30 7.02
C ILE A 21 10.91 3.21 6.03
N HIS A 22 11.25 3.38 4.75
CA HIS A 22 10.91 2.44 3.71
C HIS A 22 12.02 2.31 2.67
N ASP A 23 12.01 1.20 1.94
CA ASP A 23 12.83 1.01 0.74
C ASP A 23 11.92 0.94 -0.49
N GLY A 24 12.50 1.14 -1.69
CA GLY A 24 11.84 0.71 -2.91
C GLY A 24 11.79 -0.82 -2.97
N TYR A 25 10.67 -1.39 -3.39
CA TYR A 25 10.42 -2.84 -3.44
C TYR A 25 11.48 -3.61 -4.23
N LYS A 26 11.99 -3.02 -5.31
CA LYS A 26 13.07 -3.62 -6.12
C LYS A 26 14.38 -3.78 -5.36
N ARG A 27 14.62 -2.93 -4.35
CA ARG A 27 15.83 -2.95 -3.51
C ARG A 27 15.66 -3.89 -2.33
N ASN A 28 14.54 -3.81 -1.62
CA ASN A 28 14.22 -4.67 -0.50
C ASN A 28 12.73 -5.00 -0.51
N ARG A 29 12.40 -6.27 -0.77
CA ARG A 29 11.00 -6.73 -0.87
C ARG A 29 10.27 -6.67 0.47
N THR A 30 10.99 -6.81 1.59
CA THR A 30 10.38 -6.82 2.93
C THR A 30 9.94 -5.41 3.33
N THR A 31 10.84 -4.44 3.30
CA THR A 31 10.57 -3.03 3.69
C THR A 31 9.99 -2.16 2.57
N GLY A 32 9.89 -2.70 1.35
CA GLY A 32 9.22 -2.07 0.22
C GLY A 32 7.84 -2.65 -0.11
N SER A 33 7.37 -3.65 0.63
CA SER A 33 5.99 -4.18 0.51
C SER A 33 5.12 -3.70 1.66
N PHE A 34 3.82 -3.54 1.41
CA PHE A 34 2.84 -3.22 2.44
C PHE A 34 1.47 -3.81 2.11
N ILE A 35 0.61 -3.87 3.12
CA ILE A 35 -0.82 -4.13 2.99
C ILE A 35 -1.60 -2.94 3.57
N LEU A 36 -2.81 -2.71 3.07
CA LEU A 36 -3.76 -1.81 3.70
C LEU A 36 -4.79 -2.64 4.46
N ILE A 37 -5.02 -2.28 5.71
CA ILE A 37 -5.99 -2.91 6.60
C ILE A 37 -7.13 -1.91 6.83
N ASP A 38 -8.36 -2.37 6.64
CA ASP A 38 -9.53 -1.59 7.05
C ASP A 38 -9.65 -1.59 8.59
N SER A 39 -9.70 -0.41 9.19
CA SER A 39 -9.68 -0.28 10.65
C SER A 39 -10.97 -0.70 11.35
N MET A 40 -12.07 -0.85 10.60
CA MET A 40 -13.37 -1.26 11.15
C MET A 40 -13.55 -2.77 11.08
N THR A 41 -13.13 -3.41 9.98
CA THR A 41 -13.31 -4.86 9.76
C THR A 41 -12.06 -5.70 10.06
N ASN A 42 -10.88 -5.07 10.14
CA ASN A 42 -9.56 -5.71 10.21
C ASN A 42 -9.21 -6.57 8.98
N GLU A 43 -9.94 -6.43 7.88
CA GLU A 43 -9.64 -7.14 6.64
C GLU A 43 -8.47 -6.49 5.89
N THR A 44 -7.68 -7.32 5.21
CA THR A 44 -6.71 -6.82 4.23
C THR A 44 -7.44 -6.45 2.96
N VAL A 45 -7.46 -5.15 2.63
CA VAL A 45 -8.21 -4.62 1.48
C VAL A 45 -7.35 -4.36 0.26
N ALA A 46 -6.03 -4.23 0.43
CA ALA A 46 -5.09 -4.06 -0.67
C ALA A 46 -3.68 -4.54 -0.30
N ALA A 47 -2.90 -4.87 -1.33
CA ALA A 47 -1.46 -5.08 -1.23
C ALA A 47 -0.74 -4.09 -2.15
N GLY A 48 0.45 -3.65 -1.74
CA GLY A 48 1.19 -2.63 -2.45
C GLY A 48 2.71 -2.83 -2.43
N MET A 49 3.35 -2.22 -3.41
CA MET A 49 4.81 -2.18 -3.57
C MET A 49 5.23 -0.72 -3.70
N ILE A 50 6.24 -0.31 -2.95
CA ILE A 50 6.80 1.04 -3.02
C ILE A 50 7.76 1.09 -4.22
N ALA A 51 7.51 2.05 -5.13
CA ALA A 51 8.28 2.23 -6.36
C ALA A 51 9.62 2.94 -6.14
#